data_AF-A0A8J5NMD1-F1
#
_entry.id   AF-A0A8J5NMD1-F1
#
_cell.length_a   1.000
_cell.length_b   1.000
_cell.length_c   1.000
_cell.angle_alpha   90.00
_cell.angle_beta   90.00
_cell.angle_gamma   90.00
#
_symmetry.space_group_name_H-M   'P 1'
#
loop_
_entity.id
_entity.type
_entity.pdbx_description
1 polymer ?
#
loop_
_entity_poly.entity_id
_entity_poly.type
_entity_poly.pdbx_seq_one_letter_code
_entity_poly.pdbx_strand_id
1 'polypeptide(L)'
;MGLQVQADDMSIDENTQDFHSSSLDEEEGLTDDDCSDRSSLDELAEFSWLEQIDTVATRDGTQIATCDAKLVRRNQISSAFWIQMEEPSYKTSYLAFGMFSKYGRLNREFYEHSFKKGSGVWGPELDRGDILLLETISVTRQHCRAGLGTQIVEAILDKIRPKHAVSWHLQAFASLSNPELPGGECASQLQDIMPADFQDASWSAVDEDGNNLLHLAAIHAKLEAIQYILPCRPDLASNRNRAAVPPLEALKAKMELIRTRAVHGGLTSMCSDKFAGFLHPTVACVAALSDSEVLGLDELSPDLINEISSATEDIKRNPRIQLALHSLRLRYGCTCGECIGDFFSPRMRFAVLRRAEPQRDLMQESFDEVPDGADCVEHNDKELYFLPASVKENLKTNKSMRQGFINICGYIAECLEQKRIPNERNVLSIYQRQGSEWPPVTKYYLERGGTVAAVATMLFEKALQ
;
A
#
# COMPACT_ATOMS: atom_id res chain seq x y z
N MET A 1 -8.73 45.79 -31.29
CA MET A 1 -9.16 44.81 -30.27
C MET A 1 -9.33 43.49 -30.97
N GLY A 2 -8.63 42.46 -30.51
CA GLY A 2 -8.60 41.12 -31.13
C GLY A 2 -7.18 40.70 -31.48
N LEU A 3 -6.47 40.11 -30.52
CA LEU A 3 -5.27 39.29 -30.74
C LEU A 3 -5.76 37.85 -30.87
N GLN A 4 -5.29 37.12 -31.87
CA GLN A 4 -5.66 35.73 -32.09
C GLN A 4 -4.38 34.90 -32.17
N VAL A 5 -4.28 33.89 -31.32
CA VAL A 5 -3.19 32.91 -31.27
C VAL A 5 -3.74 31.62 -31.88
N GLN A 6 -3.13 31.15 -32.97
CA GLN A 6 -3.47 29.87 -33.60
C GLN A 6 -2.41 28.82 -33.27
N ALA A 7 -2.88 27.60 -33.04
CA ALA A 7 -2.13 26.36 -32.94
C ALA A 7 -2.51 25.50 -34.14
N ASP A 8 -1.53 24.89 -34.80
CA ASP A 8 -1.77 23.90 -35.85
C ASP A 8 -1.18 22.54 -35.45
N ASP A 9 -1.89 21.51 -35.91
CA ASP A 9 -1.77 20.08 -35.64
C ASP A 9 -1.53 19.33 -36.98
N MET A 10 -1.06 18.08 -36.87
CA MET A 10 -1.10 16.97 -37.84
C MET A 10 0.06 16.66 -38.82
N SER A 11 0.63 15.46 -38.59
CA SER A 11 0.64 14.24 -39.43
C SER A 11 1.67 13.98 -40.58
N ILE A 12 2.40 12.86 -40.39
CA ILE A 12 2.54 11.63 -41.23
C ILE A 12 3.34 11.64 -42.57
N ASP A 13 4.25 10.66 -42.64
CA ASP A 13 4.72 9.79 -43.75
C ASP A 13 6.04 10.01 -44.56
N GLU A 14 6.87 8.97 -44.42
CA GLU A 14 7.57 8.14 -45.42
C GLU A 14 8.49 8.71 -46.53
N ASN A 15 9.77 8.33 -46.36
CA ASN A 15 10.60 7.52 -47.27
C ASN A 15 11.73 8.13 -48.14
N THR A 16 12.88 7.48 -47.94
CA THR A 16 13.95 7.06 -48.89
C THR A 16 15.02 8.03 -49.44
N GLN A 17 16.28 7.71 -49.02
CA GLN A 17 17.50 7.46 -49.84
C GLN A 17 18.15 8.64 -50.60
N ASP A 18 19.47 8.81 -50.75
CA ASP A 18 20.66 8.01 -50.47
C ASP A 18 21.94 8.92 -50.53
N PHE A 19 22.96 8.51 -49.77
CA PHE A 19 24.43 8.69 -49.90
C PHE A 19 25.07 9.64 -50.95
N HIS A 20 25.99 10.52 -50.48
CA HIS A 20 27.46 10.35 -50.62
C HIS A 20 28.30 11.54 -50.05
N SER A 21 29.13 11.24 -49.02
CA SER A 21 30.59 11.50 -48.88
C SER A 21 31.27 12.73 -49.53
N SER A 22 31.83 13.61 -48.67
CA SER A 22 33.28 13.93 -48.47
C SER A 22 33.72 15.40 -48.50
N SER A 23 34.31 15.80 -47.36
CA SER A 23 35.53 16.61 -47.14
C SER A 23 35.64 18.07 -47.61
N LEU A 24 35.73 18.96 -46.61
CA LEU A 24 36.79 19.97 -46.35
C LEU A 24 37.17 20.95 -47.49
N ASP A 25 36.81 22.24 -47.34
CA ASP A 25 37.69 23.30 -46.81
C ASP A 25 37.18 24.72 -47.13
N GLU A 26 37.39 25.61 -46.15
CA GLU A 26 37.69 27.06 -46.25
C GLU A 26 36.64 28.08 -46.77
N GLU A 27 36.13 28.83 -45.79
CA GLU A 27 36.11 30.29 -45.64
C GLU A 27 35.55 31.26 -46.73
N GLU A 28 34.74 32.19 -46.18
CA GLU A 28 34.38 33.54 -46.63
C GLU A 28 33.23 33.76 -47.64
N GLY A 29 32.16 34.39 -47.12
CA GLY A 29 31.57 35.59 -47.75
C GLY A 29 30.08 35.57 -48.07
N LEU A 30 29.33 36.40 -47.32
CA LEU A 30 28.04 37.04 -47.70
C LEU A 30 26.85 36.06 -47.75
N THR A 31 25.58 36.34 -47.44
CA THR A 31 24.75 37.54 -47.32
C THR A 31 23.62 37.25 -46.32
N ASP A 32 23.07 38.29 -45.69
CA ASP A 32 21.72 38.24 -45.10
C ASP A 32 20.70 37.75 -46.15
N ASP A 33 19.79 36.87 -45.70
CA ASP A 33 18.45 36.55 -46.24
C ASP A 33 18.27 35.05 -46.59
N ASP A 34 17.91 34.24 -45.59
CA ASP A 34 17.03 33.10 -45.82
C ASP A 34 16.22 32.78 -44.54
N CYS A 35 14.99 33.28 -44.53
CA CYS A 35 13.94 32.84 -43.63
C CYS A 35 13.21 31.68 -44.32
N SER A 36 13.65 30.45 -44.08
CA SER A 36 12.78 29.29 -44.25
C SER A 36 13.27 28.07 -43.45
N ASP A 37 12.33 27.54 -42.66
CA ASP A 37 12.24 26.15 -42.21
C ASP A 37 13.24 25.63 -41.15
N ARG A 38 12.93 25.91 -39.88
CA ARG A 38 13.38 25.11 -38.73
C ARG A 38 12.20 24.31 -38.16
N SER A 39 11.72 23.33 -38.91
CA SER A 39 10.94 22.19 -38.40
C SER A 39 11.78 20.93 -38.66
N SER A 40 11.87 19.89 -37.84
CA SER A 40 11.32 19.54 -36.54
C SER A 40 12.05 18.26 -36.08
N LEU A 41 13.25 18.42 -35.53
CA LEU A 41 13.83 17.40 -34.66
C LEU A 41 13.87 18.02 -33.28
N ASP A 42 13.04 17.51 -32.37
CA ASP A 42 13.11 17.88 -30.96
C ASP A 42 14.39 17.27 -30.39
N GLU A 43 15.54 17.93 -30.63
CA GLU A 43 16.87 17.54 -30.14
C GLU A 43 16.90 17.37 -28.61
N LEU A 44 15.88 17.86 -27.89
CA LEU A 44 15.75 17.77 -26.44
C LEU A 44 14.83 16.63 -25.98
N ALA A 45 14.17 15.91 -26.89
CA ALA A 45 13.31 14.77 -26.55
C ALA A 45 14.07 13.60 -25.89
N GLU A 46 15.40 13.58 -25.99
CA GLU A 46 16.26 12.63 -25.27
C GLU A 46 16.20 12.83 -23.74
N PHE A 47 15.91 14.05 -23.28
CA PHE A 47 15.88 14.38 -21.86
C PHE A 47 14.44 14.36 -21.33
N SER A 48 14.03 13.25 -20.71
CA SER A 48 12.68 13.09 -20.14
C SER A 48 12.30 14.14 -19.09
N TRP A 49 13.28 14.85 -18.54
CA TRP A 49 13.14 15.86 -17.50
C TRP A 49 13.18 17.31 -18.02
N LEU A 50 13.43 17.52 -19.32
CA LEU A 50 13.55 18.84 -19.95
C LEU A 50 12.51 19.01 -21.05
N GLU A 51 11.80 20.14 -21.04
CA GLU A 51 10.73 20.41 -22.00
C GLU A 51 10.88 21.81 -22.60
N GLN A 52 10.83 21.92 -23.93
CA GLN A 52 10.84 23.20 -24.65
C GLN A 52 9.42 23.82 -24.61
N ILE A 53 9.31 25.09 -24.21
CA ILE A 53 8.03 25.81 -24.02
C ILE A 53 8.06 27.18 -24.72
N ASP A 54 8.49 27.17 -25.96
CA ASP A 54 8.62 28.40 -26.75
C ASP A 54 7.28 29.06 -27.01
N THR A 55 7.32 30.37 -27.13
CA THR A 55 6.13 31.17 -27.43
C THR A 55 6.45 32.28 -28.41
N VAL A 56 5.54 32.46 -29.36
CA VAL A 56 5.61 33.47 -30.40
C VAL A 56 4.38 34.36 -30.31
N ALA A 57 4.58 35.66 -30.44
CA ALA A 57 3.50 36.64 -30.58
C ALA A 57 3.46 37.16 -32.01
N THR A 58 2.29 37.08 -32.65
CA THR A 58 2.04 37.61 -33.99
C THR A 58 1.01 38.73 -33.95
N ARG A 59 1.14 39.69 -34.86
CA ARG A 59 0.15 40.75 -35.12
C ARG A 59 0.01 40.91 -36.62
N ASP A 60 -1.22 40.82 -37.12
CA ASP A 60 -1.53 40.91 -38.55
C ASP A 60 -0.67 39.95 -39.41
N GLY A 61 -0.46 38.72 -38.92
CA GLY A 61 0.37 37.70 -39.57
C GLY A 61 1.89 37.91 -39.45
N THR A 62 2.34 39.03 -38.88
CA THR A 62 3.77 39.32 -38.68
C THR A 62 4.21 38.92 -37.28
N GLN A 63 5.33 38.20 -37.17
CA GLN A 63 5.95 37.88 -35.88
C GLN A 63 6.53 39.15 -35.25
N ILE A 64 5.97 39.55 -34.09
CA ILE A 64 6.35 40.78 -33.40
C ILE A 64 7.19 40.55 -32.13
N ALA A 65 7.19 39.31 -31.62
CA ALA A 65 8.05 38.91 -30.52
C ALA A 65 8.15 37.38 -30.40
N THR A 66 9.27 36.92 -29.84
CA THR A 66 9.56 35.50 -29.58
C THR A 66 10.17 35.32 -28.20
N CYS A 67 9.90 34.18 -27.59
CA CYS A 67 10.57 33.75 -26.37
C CYS A 67 10.97 32.28 -26.48
N ASP A 68 12.25 32.06 -26.21
CA ASP A 68 12.87 30.74 -26.04
C ASP A 68 12.87 30.42 -24.54
N ALA A 69 12.19 29.33 -24.17
CA ALA A 69 11.99 28.95 -22.78
C ALA A 69 12.00 27.43 -22.59
N LYS A 70 12.57 26.99 -21.46
CA LYS A 70 12.68 25.59 -21.06
C LYS A 70 12.11 25.36 -19.67
N LEU A 71 11.40 24.26 -19.49
CA LEU A 71 10.95 23.77 -18.19
C LEU A 71 11.80 22.57 -17.76
N VAL A 72 12.48 22.72 -16.63
CA VAL A 72 13.36 21.72 -16.04
C VAL A 72 12.65 21.05 -14.87
N ARG A 73 12.37 19.74 -14.99
CA ARG A 73 11.82 18.89 -13.93
C ARG A 73 12.90 18.47 -12.94
N ARG A 74 13.45 19.44 -12.21
CA ARG A 74 14.62 19.27 -11.34
C ARG A 74 14.54 18.05 -10.41
N ASN A 75 13.35 17.74 -9.87
CA ASN A 75 13.19 16.64 -8.94
C ASN A 75 13.63 15.29 -9.54
N GLN A 76 13.47 15.10 -10.85
CA GLN A 76 13.87 13.87 -11.55
C GLN A 76 15.40 13.71 -11.65
N ILE A 77 16.15 14.80 -11.55
CA ILE A 77 17.60 14.83 -11.77
C ILE A 77 18.41 15.27 -10.53
N SER A 78 17.76 15.43 -9.38
CA SER A 78 18.38 16.01 -8.16
C SER A 78 19.66 15.31 -7.69
N SER A 79 19.79 13.99 -7.90
CA SER A 79 20.97 13.20 -7.51
C SER A 79 22.20 13.46 -8.38
N ALA A 80 22.00 13.88 -9.63
CA ALA A 80 23.04 14.11 -10.63
C ALA A 80 22.84 15.45 -11.36
N PHE A 81 22.32 16.46 -10.65
CA PHE A 81 21.76 17.68 -11.26
C PHE A 81 22.75 18.40 -12.18
N TRP A 82 24.00 18.54 -11.75
CA TRP A 82 25.06 19.19 -12.54
C TRP A 82 25.38 18.46 -13.84
N ILE A 83 25.52 17.13 -13.78
CA ILE A 83 25.84 16.30 -14.94
C ILE A 83 24.70 16.37 -15.94
N GLN A 84 23.46 16.24 -15.47
CA GLN A 84 22.28 16.28 -16.31
C GLN A 84 22.09 17.67 -16.95
N MET A 85 22.37 18.77 -16.25
CA MET A 85 22.23 20.12 -16.80
C MET A 85 23.38 20.55 -17.72
N GLU A 86 24.50 19.83 -17.73
CA GLU A 86 25.67 20.12 -18.56
C GLU A 86 25.43 19.81 -20.04
N GLU A 87 24.76 18.69 -20.30
CA GLU A 87 24.60 18.09 -21.63
C GLU A 87 23.64 18.86 -22.58
N PRO A 88 22.48 19.40 -22.13
CA PRO A 88 21.47 19.90 -23.08
C PRO A 88 21.80 21.25 -23.72
N SER A 89 22.36 22.19 -22.98
CA SER A 89 22.76 23.49 -23.54
C SER A 89 23.80 24.21 -22.67
N TYR A 90 24.55 25.12 -23.29
CA TYR A 90 25.44 26.03 -22.54
C TYR A 90 24.67 26.88 -21.51
N LYS A 91 23.41 27.21 -21.76
CA LYS A 91 22.62 28.03 -20.82
C LYS A 91 22.12 27.22 -19.63
N THR A 92 21.74 25.96 -19.82
CA THR A 92 21.36 25.07 -18.70
C THR A 92 22.58 24.80 -17.82
N SER A 93 23.75 24.57 -18.42
CA SER A 93 24.99 24.34 -17.67
C SER A 93 25.45 25.58 -16.90
N TYR A 94 25.38 26.76 -17.54
CA TYR A 94 25.69 28.04 -16.89
C TYR A 94 24.78 28.32 -15.69
N LEU A 95 23.47 28.08 -15.82
CA LEU A 95 22.53 28.20 -14.71
C LEU A 95 22.88 27.24 -13.57
N ALA A 96 23.10 25.96 -13.90
CA ALA A 96 23.33 24.91 -12.91
C ALA A 96 24.62 25.12 -12.12
N PHE A 97 25.73 25.42 -12.79
CA PHE A 97 27.03 25.63 -12.14
C PHE A 97 27.14 27.00 -11.47
N GLY A 98 26.50 28.03 -12.04
CA GLY A 98 26.59 29.40 -11.55
C GLY A 98 25.77 29.63 -10.29
N MET A 99 24.58 29.04 -10.19
CA MET A 99 23.61 29.39 -9.13
C MET A 99 23.30 28.27 -8.16
N PHE A 100 23.36 27.02 -8.61
CA PHE A 100 22.92 25.87 -7.83
C PHE A 100 24.10 24.99 -7.40
N SER A 101 23.90 24.26 -6.31
CA SER A 101 24.79 23.19 -5.89
C SER A 101 24.66 21.97 -6.82
N LYS A 102 25.57 21.00 -6.67
CA LYS A 102 25.52 19.72 -7.40
C LYS A 102 24.23 18.91 -7.22
N TYR A 103 23.39 19.29 -6.26
CA TYR A 103 22.08 18.67 -5.99
C TYR A 103 20.89 19.56 -6.35
N GLY A 104 21.12 20.67 -7.07
CA GLY A 104 20.04 21.55 -7.52
C GLY A 104 19.43 22.47 -6.46
N ARG A 105 20.11 22.66 -5.31
CA ARG A 105 19.76 23.66 -4.28
C ARG A 105 20.44 24.99 -4.54
N LEU A 106 19.76 26.11 -4.30
CA LEU A 106 20.31 27.45 -4.52
C LEU A 106 21.50 27.67 -3.58
N ASN A 107 22.61 28.18 -4.10
CA ASN A 107 23.78 28.45 -3.25
C ASN A 107 23.46 29.57 -2.25
N ARG A 108 23.84 29.37 -0.98
CA ARG A 108 23.54 30.29 0.15
C ARG A 108 23.94 31.73 -0.10
N GLU A 109 24.97 31.95 -0.92
CA GLU A 109 25.43 33.29 -1.27
C GLU A 109 24.40 34.14 -2.02
N PHE A 110 23.44 33.50 -2.72
CA PHE A 110 22.41 34.20 -3.47
C PHE A 110 21.20 34.63 -2.63
N TYR A 111 21.15 34.28 -1.35
CA TYR A 111 20.06 34.73 -0.46
C TYR A 111 20.51 35.18 0.94
N GLU A 112 21.65 34.71 1.45
CA GLU A 112 22.18 35.12 2.76
C GLU A 112 23.23 36.23 2.67
N HIS A 113 24.01 36.31 1.58
CA HIS A 113 25.15 37.24 1.49
C HIS A 113 24.72 38.68 1.28
N SER A 114 25.32 39.62 2.00
CA SER A 114 24.96 41.05 1.99
C SER A 114 24.98 41.72 0.61
N PHE A 115 25.82 41.24 -0.31
CA PHE A 115 25.99 41.81 -1.65
C PHE A 115 25.68 40.86 -2.82
N LYS A 116 25.81 39.55 -2.62
CA LYS A 116 25.68 38.57 -3.72
C LYS A 116 24.22 38.15 -3.95
N LYS A 117 23.33 38.44 -2.99
CA LYS A 117 21.90 38.19 -3.10
C LYS A 117 21.15 39.12 -4.06
N GLY A 118 21.83 40.10 -4.66
CA GLY A 118 21.22 41.05 -5.58
C GLY A 118 20.04 41.81 -4.95
N SER A 119 18.88 41.75 -5.60
CA SER A 119 17.63 42.35 -5.10
C SER A 119 17.05 41.67 -3.86
N GLY A 120 17.54 40.48 -3.48
CA GLY A 120 17.03 39.69 -2.36
C GLY A 120 15.67 39.06 -2.62
N VAL A 121 15.23 39.00 -3.88
CA VAL A 121 13.96 38.35 -4.29
C VAL A 121 14.04 36.83 -4.16
N TRP A 122 15.23 36.27 -4.28
CA TRP A 122 15.45 34.82 -4.19
C TRP A 122 15.81 34.41 -2.76
N GLY A 123 15.16 33.35 -2.29
CA GLY A 123 15.40 32.69 -1.02
C GLY A 123 15.38 31.16 -1.13
N PRO A 124 15.31 30.46 0.01
CA PRO A 124 15.28 29.00 0.07
C PRO A 124 14.11 28.36 -0.68
N GLU A 125 13.07 29.12 -1.06
CA GLU A 125 11.97 28.63 -1.89
C GLU A 125 12.44 28.08 -3.24
N LEU A 126 13.56 28.61 -3.76
CA LEU A 126 14.16 28.11 -5.00
C LEU A 126 14.86 26.76 -4.85
N ASP A 127 14.95 26.16 -3.66
CA ASP A 127 15.46 24.80 -3.48
C ASP A 127 14.47 23.72 -3.97
N ARG A 128 13.20 24.06 -4.17
CA ARG A 128 12.11 23.10 -4.42
C ARG A 128 11.29 23.46 -5.67
N GLY A 129 10.72 22.43 -6.32
CA GLY A 129 9.89 22.59 -7.53
C GLY A 129 10.66 22.52 -8.86
N ASP A 130 9.95 22.80 -9.96
CA ASP A 130 10.50 22.86 -11.31
C ASP A 130 11.15 24.23 -11.58
N ILE A 131 12.06 24.30 -12.55
CA ILE A 131 12.73 25.55 -12.94
C ILE A 131 12.25 25.96 -14.33
N LEU A 132 11.67 27.16 -14.43
CA LEU A 132 11.41 27.81 -15.71
C LEU A 132 12.60 28.67 -16.10
N LEU A 133 13.34 28.25 -17.13
CA LEU A 133 14.45 28.98 -17.70
C LEU A 133 13.98 29.76 -18.93
N LEU A 134 13.98 31.09 -18.84
CA LEU A 134 13.76 31.98 -19.98
C LEU A 134 15.11 32.33 -20.59
N GLU A 135 15.42 31.78 -21.75
CA GLU A 135 16.74 31.93 -22.37
C GLU A 135 16.88 33.24 -23.12
N THR A 136 15.89 33.56 -23.96
CA THR A 136 15.92 34.72 -24.85
C THR A 136 14.51 35.25 -25.06
N ILE A 137 14.30 36.55 -24.83
CA ILE A 137 13.07 37.25 -25.18
C ILE A 137 13.43 38.32 -26.21
N SER A 138 12.87 38.20 -27.42
CA SER A 138 13.09 39.16 -28.50
C SER A 138 11.78 39.87 -28.85
N VAL A 139 11.83 41.18 -29.04
CA VAL A 139 10.70 42.02 -29.46
C VAL A 139 11.18 42.91 -30.59
N THR A 140 10.41 42.99 -31.68
CA THR A 140 10.78 43.85 -32.81
C THR A 140 10.88 45.31 -32.33
N ARG A 141 11.92 46.04 -32.76
CA ARG A 141 12.22 47.41 -32.28
C ARG A 141 11.02 48.36 -32.30
N GLN A 142 10.15 48.24 -33.31
CA GLN A 142 8.95 49.07 -33.49
C GLN A 142 7.86 48.83 -32.43
N HIS A 143 7.95 47.71 -31.72
CA HIS A 143 6.96 47.26 -30.72
C HIS A 143 7.55 47.21 -29.29
N CYS A 144 8.78 47.68 -29.10
CA CYS A 144 9.39 47.80 -27.78
C CYS A 144 8.60 48.76 -26.88
N ARG A 145 8.60 48.51 -25.56
CA ARG A 145 7.87 49.28 -24.52
C ARG A 145 6.34 49.22 -24.60
N ALA A 146 5.77 48.32 -25.41
CA ALA A 146 4.32 48.10 -25.48
C ALA A 146 3.78 47.03 -24.51
N GLY A 147 4.58 46.60 -23.53
CA GLY A 147 4.19 45.55 -22.56
C GLY A 147 4.20 44.11 -23.11
N LEU A 148 4.67 43.90 -24.34
CA LEU A 148 4.70 42.58 -24.99
C LEU A 148 5.55 41.55 -24.23
N GLY A 149 6.64 41.97 -23.58
CA GLY A 149 7.46 41.07 -22.75
C GLY A 149 6.66 40.45 -21.61
N THR A 150 5.85 41.26 -20.91
CA THR A 150 4.96 40.78 -19.84
C THR A 150 3.93 39.81 -20.38
N GLN A 151 3.28 40.15 -21.51
CA GLN A 151 2.26 39.29 -22.12
C GLN A 151 2.81 37.93 -22.56
N ILE A 152 4.05 37.89 -23.07
CA ILE A 152 4.72 36.64 -23.44
C ILE A 152 5.04 35.80 -22.21
N VAL A 153 5.55 36.41 -21.15
CA VAL A 153 5.84 35.68 -19.90
C VAL A 153 4.54 35.14 -19.30
N GLU A 154 3.45 35.93 -19.30
CA GLU A 154 2.12 35.48 -18.86
C GLU A 154 1.62 34.29 -19.70
N ALA A 155 1.76 34.34 -21.02
CA ALA A 155 1.37 33.24 -21.90
C ALA A 155 2.17 31.95 -21.64
N ILE A 156 3.47 32.07 -21.35
CA ILE A 156 4.31 30.93 -20.96
C ILE A 156 3.86 30.36 -19.61
N LEU A 157 3.60 31.23 -18.63
CA LEU A 157 3.11 30.80 -17.33
C LEU A 157 1.76 30.07 -17.44
N ASP A 158 0.85 30.54 -18.29
CA ASP A 158 -0.42 29.88 -18.56
C ASP A 158 -0.27 28.51 -19.24
N LYS A 159 0.74 28.34 -20.12
CA LYS A 159 1.10 27.01 -20.67
C LYS A 159 1.64 26.05 -19.62
N ILE A 160 2.34 26.55 -18.59
CA ILE A 160 3.02 25.73 -17.57
C ILE A 160 2.11 25.36 -16.41
N ARG A 161 1.21 26.24 -15.99
CA ARG A 161 0.28 26.00 -14.87
C ARG A 161 -0.37 24.61 -14.89
N PRO A 162 -0.97 24.12 -15.99
CA PRO A 162 -1.53 22.77 -16.03
C PRO A 162 -0.46 21.67 -15.98
N LYS A 163 0.76 21.91 -16.49
CA LYS A 163 1.87 20.95 -16.50
C LYS A 163 2.58 20.83 -15.14
N HIS A 164 2.55 21.88 -14.32
CA HIS A 164 2.99 21.83 -12.92
C HIS A 164 2.02 21.04 -12.05
N ALA A 165 0.72 21.08 -12.37
CA ALA A 165 -0.30 20.27 -11.73
C ALA A 165 -0.10 18.74 -11.95
N VAL A 166 0.73 18.36 -12.94
CA VAL A 166 1.05 16.96 -13.21
C VAL A 166 2.23 16.44 -12.35
N SER A 167 3.09 17.33 -11.86
CA SER A 167 4.32 16.95 -11.14
C SER A 167 4.07 16.61 -9.66
N TRP A 168 3.12 17.30 -9.01
CA TRP A 168 2.92 17.15 -7.57
C TRP A 168 2.27 15.82 -7.16
N HIS A 169 1.37 15.24 -7.97
CA HIS A 169 0.76 13.95 -7.62
C HIS A 169 1.77 12.82 -7.68
N LEU A 170 2.66 12.83 -8.67
CA LEU A 170 3.77 11.89 -8.75
C LEU A 170 4.68 12.00 -7.51
N GLN A 171 4.92 13.22 -7.05
CA GLN A 171 5.73 13.46 -5.87
C GLN A 171 5.04 13.02 -4.56
N ALA A 172 3.76 13.35 -4.39
CA ALA A 172 2.95 12.90 -3.26
C ALA A 172 2.83 11.37 -3.20
N PHE A 173 2.60 10.72 -4.36
CA PHE A 173 2.53 9.27 -4.47
C PHE A 173 3.88 8.62 -4.19
N ALA A 174 4.98 9.19 -4.68
CA ALA A 174 6.33 8.72 -4.39
C ALA A 174 6.64 8.81 -2.89
N SER A 175 6.30 9.92 -2.22
CA SER A 175 6.47 10.08 -0.77
C SER A 175 5.68 9.03 0.02
N LEU A 176 4.41 8.81 -0.33
CA LEU A 176 3.55 7.81 0.33
C LEU A 176 4.04 6.37 0.11
N SER A 177 4.54 6.08 -1.10
CA SER A 177 5.00 4.75 -1.48
C SER A 177 6.39 4.42 -0.94
N ASN A 178 7.17 5.42 -0.50
CA ASN A 178 8.52 5.23 0.01
C ASN A 178 8.50 4.47 1.35
N PRO A 179 9.07 3.24 1.43
CA PRO A 179 9.08 2.46 2.65
C PRO A 179 10.01 3.03 3.73
N GLU A 180 11.05 3.77 3.36
CA GLU A 180 12.06 4.32 4.28
C GLU A 180 11.60 5.61 4.96
N LEU A 181 10.65 6.33 4.36
CA LEU A 181 10.18 7.62 4.88
C LEU A 181 9.21 7.41 6.05
N PRO A 182 9.45 7.96 7.26
CA PRO A 182 8.51 7.88 8.37
C PRO A 182 7.16 8.54 8.03
N GLY A 183 6.07 8.07 8.65
CA GLY A 183 4.74 8.59 8.38
C GLY A 183 4.59 10.09 8.71
N GLY A 184 5.22 10.56 9.79
CA GLY A 184 5.25 11.99 10.15
C GLY A 184 5.92 12.88 9.09
N GLU A 185 7.08 12.47 8.56
CA GLU A 185 7.75 13.21 7.48
C GLU A 185 6.95 13.17 6.18
N CYS A 186 6.30 12.04 5.90
CA CYS A 186 5.40 11.91 4.75
C CYS A 186 4.21 12.88 4.86
N ALA A 187 3.62 13.04 6.06
CA ALA A 187 2.54 13.99 6.28
C ALA A 187 2.99 15.45 6.10
N SER A 188 4.19 15.81 6.58
CA SER A 188 4.76 17.14 6.36
C SER A 188 5.04 17.41 4.87
N GLN A 189 5.57 16.43 4.14
CA GLN A 189 5.76 16.55 2.69
C GLN A 189 4.43 16.71 1.96
N LEU A 190 3.39 15.97 2.35
CA LEU A 190 2.05 16.14 1.77
C LEU A 190 1.48 17.53 2.05
N GLN A 191 1.66 18.08 3.25
CA GLN A 191 1.23 19.44 3.58
C GLN A 191 1.93 20.51 2.73
N ASP A 192 3.22 20.30 2.41
CA ASP A 192 4.00 21.21 1.57
C ASP A 192 3.63 21.09 0.07
N ILE A 193 3.26 19.89 -0.38
CA ILE A 193 3.03 19.58 -1.81
C ILE A 193 1.56 19.81 -2.21
N MET A 194 0.62 19.46 -1.34
CA MET A 194 -0.82 19.50 -1.66
C MET A 194 -1.38 20.92 -1.58
N PRO A 195 -2.31 21.29 -2.48
CA PRO A 195 -2.95 22.59 -2.41
C PRO A 195 -3.79 22.73 -1.14
N ALA A 196 -3.76 23.94 -0.57
CA ALA A 196 -4.54 24.30 0.61
C ALA A 196 -6.06 24.26 0.36
N ASP A 197 -6.50 24.35 -0.90
CA ASP A 197 -7.89 24.12 -1.27
C ASP A 197 -8.16 22.62 -1.39
N PHE A 198 -8.97 22.11 -0.46
CA PHE A 198 -9.34 20.69 -0.42
C PHE A 198 -10.30 20.28 -1.55
N GLN A 199 -11.02 21.22 -2.17
CA GLN A 199 -11.90 20.91 -3.32
C GLN A 199 -11.15 20.82 -4.64
N ASP A 200 -9.86 21.16 -4.64
CA ASP A 200 -9.03 21.07 -5.83
C ASP A 200 -9.05 19.63 -6.38
N ALA A 201 -9.13 19.52 -7.72
CA ALA A 201 -9.20 18.24 -8.42
C ALA A 201 -8.00 17.33 -8.10
N SER A 202 -6.87 17.93 -7.71
CA SER A 202 -5.66 17.27 -7.23
C SER A 202 -5.90 16.20 -6.16
N TRP A 203 -6.71 16.50 -5.16
CA TRP A 203 -7.03 15.57 -4.08
C TRP A 203 -7.74 14.30 -4.56
N SER A 204 -8.32 14.33 -5.76
CA SER A 204 -8.99 13.20 -6.40
C SER A 204 -8.11 12.45 -7.40
N ALA A 205 -6.82 12.80 -7.51
CA ALA A 205 -5.87 12.10 -8.36
C ALA A 205 -5.66 10.65 -7.91
N VAL A 206 -5.34 9.78 -8.88
CA VAL A 206 -5.12 8.34 -8.68
C VAL A 206 -3.85 7.87 -9.38
N ASP A 207 -3.23 6.83 -8.85
CA ASP A 207 -2.08 6.15 -9.48
C ASP A 207 -2.51 5.23 -10.65
N GLU A 208 -1.55 4.48 -11.20
CA GLU A 208 -1.78 3.53 -12.29
C GLU A 208 -2.79 2.41 -11.94
N ASP A 209 -2.91 2.07 -10.66
CA ASP A 209 -3.84 1.06 -10.11
C ASP A 209 -5.19 1.66 -9.69
N GLY A 210 -5.37 2.97 -9.87
CA GLY A 210 -6.56 3.70 -9.44
C GLY A 210 -6.60 4.00 -7.94
N ASN A 211 -5.50 3.83 -7.21
CA ASN A 211 -5.40 4.16 -5.80
C ASN A 211 -5.29 5.69 -5.63
N ASN A 212 -6.16 6.24 -4.79
CA ASN A 212 -6.03 7.64 -4.34
C ASN A 212 -4.99 7.76 -3.20
N LEU A 213 -4.75 8.99 -2.74
CA LEU A 213 -3.83 9.27 -1.63
C LEU A 213 -4.11 8.44 -0.36
N LEU A 214 -5.38 8.21 -0.04
CA LEU A 214 -5.78 7.46 1.15
C LEU A 214 -5.53 5.95 1.01
N HIS A 215 -5.71 5.39 -0.20
CA HIS A 215 -5.31 4.01 -0.49
C HIS A 215 -3.80 3.82 -0.28
N LEU A 216 -2.98 4.72 -0.83
CA LEU A 216 -1.53 4.64 -0.71
C LEU A 216 -1.08 4.80 0.74
N ALA A 217 -1.61 5.79 1.47
CA ALA A 217 -1.34 5.97 2.90
C ALA A 217 -1.70 4.74 3.73
N ALA A 218 -2.85 4.12 3.45
CA ALA A 218 -3.30 2.90 4.13
C ALA A 218 -2.39 1.71 3.82
N ILE A 219 -2.18 1.40 2.54
CA ILE A 219 -1.39 0.26 2.06
C ILE A 219 0.05 0.35 2.58
N HIS A 220 0.65 1.55 2.68
CA HIS A 220 2.01 1.75 3.17
C HIS A 220 2.09 2.04 4.68
N ALA A 221 0.98 1.87 5.42
CA ALA A 221 0.89 2.04 6.87
C ALA A 221 1.40 3.41 7.38
N LYS A 222 1.06 4.50 6.67
CA LYS A 222 1.43 5.88 7.00
C LYS A 222 0.32 6.54 7.84
N LEU A 223 0.28 6.26 9.14
CA LEU A 223 -0.80 6.69 10.04
C LEU A 223 -1.00 8.21 10.02
N GLU A 224 0.08 8.97 10.12
CA GLU A 224 0.05 10.44 10.21
C GLU A 224 -0.46 11.07 8.91
N ALA A 225 -0.15 10.45 7.77
CA ALA A 225 -0.71 10.86 6.48
C ALA A 225 -2.22 10.60 6.42
N ILE A 226 -2.71 9.46 6.93
CA ILE A 226 -4.16 9.20 7.04
C ILE A 226 -4.83 10.24 7.95
N GLN A 227 -4.23 10.52 9.11
CA GLN A 227 -4.73 11.52 10.06
C GLN A 227 -4.78 12.93 9.48
N TYR A 228 -3.91 13.24 8.51
CA TYR A 228 -3.94 14.49 7.76
C TYR A 228 -4.99 14.48 6.63
N ILE A 229 -5.01 13.44 5.79
CA ILE A 229 -5.87 13.38 4.60
C ILE A 229 -7.34 13.21 4.95
N LEU A 230 -7.67 12.33 5.90
CA LEU A 230 -9.05 11.92 6.17
C LEU A 230 -9.94 13.08 6.67
N PRO A 231 -9.48 13.99 7.57
CA PRO A 231 -10.25 15.17 7.95
C PRO A 231 -10.43 16.18 6.81
N CYS A 232 -9.42 16.30 5.92
CA CYS A 232 -9.47 17.23 4.78
C CYS A 232 -10.44 16.73 3.70
N ARG A 233 -10.41 15.43 3.40
CA ARG A 233 -11.17 14.81 2.31
C ARG A 233 -11.74 13.44 2.71
N PRO A 234 -12.82 13.41 3.52
CA PRO A 234 -13.42 12.16 4.01
C PRO A 234 -14.08 11.33 2.89
N ASP A 235 -14.48 11.98 1.80
CA ASP A 235 -15.06 11.32 0.61
C ASP A 235 -14.10 10.29 -0.01
N LEU A 236 -12.78 10.50 0.10
CA LEU A 236 -11.77 9.58 -0.44
C LEU A 236 -11.81 8.19 0.22
N ALA A 237 -12.38 8.06 1.43
CA ALA A 237 -12.54 6.79 2.13
C ALA A 237 -13.58 5.86 1.45
N SER A 238 -14.50 6.42 0.66
CA SER A 238 -15.51 5.66 -0.07
C SER A 238 -15.13 5.39 -1.53
N ASN A 239 -14.12 6.09 -2.05
CA ASN A 239 -13.65 5.92 -3.42
C ASN A 239 -13.04 4.53 -3.60
N ARG A 240 -13.24 3.97 -4.80
CA ARG A 240 -12.77 2.62 -5.14
C ARG A 240 -11.65 2.71 -6.16
N ASN A 241 -10.61 1.90 -5.97
CA ASN A 241 -9.55 1.75 -6.97
C ASN A 241 -10.00 0.92 -8.19
N ARG A 242 -9.10 0.62 -9.13
CA ARG A 242 -9.42 -0.16 -10.35
C ARG A 242 -9.94 -1.56 -10.03
N ALA A 243 -9.55 -2.15 -8.89
CA ALA A 243 -10.08 -3.42 -8.40
C ALA A 243 -11.46 -3.29 -7.71
N ALA A 244 -12.07 -2.10 -7.75
CA ALA A 244 -13.33 -1.76 -7.10
C ALA A 244 -13.28 -1.86 -5.55
N VAL A 245 -12.10 -1.73 -4.96
CA VAL A 245 -11.85 -1.87 -3.51
C VAL A 245 -11.62 -0.49 -2.88
N PRO A 246 -12.23 -0.16 -1.72
CA PRO A 246 -11.94 1.08 -0.98
C PRO A 246 -10.66 0.97 -0.12
N PRO A 247 -10.11 2.09 0.42
CA PRO A 247 -8.83 2.12 1.12
C PRO A 247 -8.72 1.13 2.30
N LEU A 248 -9.75 1.06 3.14
CA LEU A 248 -9.78 0.15 4.30
C LEU A 248 -9.70 -1.31 3.87
N GLU A 249 -10.45 -1.69 2.84
CA GLU A 249 -10.48 -3.07 2.36
C GLU A 249 -9.20 -3.42 1.58
N ALA A 250 -8.57 -2.44 0.91
CA ALA A 250 -7.27 -2.62 0.27
C ALA A 250 -6.17 -2.89 1.31
N LEU A 251 -6.18 -2.15 2.43
CA LEU A 251 -5.28 -2.40 3.57
C LEU A 251 -5.51 -3.80 4.16
N LYS A 252 -6.76 -4.18 4.42
CA LYS A 252 -7.09 -5.53 4.93
C LYS A 252 -6.65 -6.64 3.98
N ALA A 253 -6.79 -6.45 2.66
CA ALA A 253 -6.32 -7.39 1.65
C ALA A 253 -4.78 -7.53 1.69
N LYS A 254 -4.04 -6.43 1.81
CA LYS A 254 -2.59 -6.46 1.98
C LYS A 254 -2.17 -7.13 3.29
N MET A 255 -2.87 -6.86 4.38
CA MET A 255 -2.66 -7.51 5.67
C MET A 255 -2.83 -9.04 5.53
N GLU A 256 -3.87 -9.49 4.85
CA GLU A 256 -4.10 -10.92 4.61
C GLU A 256 -2.97 -11.57 3.79
N LEU A 257 -2.42 -10.87 2.80
CA LEU A 257 -1.24 -11.32 2.07
C LEU A 257 -0.02 -11.47 2.98
N ILE A 258 0.27 -10.47 3.81
CA ILE A 258 1.40 -10.50 4.77
C ILE A 258 1.21 -11.62 5.80
N ARG A 259 -0.03 -11.86 6.23
CA ARG A 259 -0.36 -12.89 7.22
C ARG A 259 -0.15 -14.30 6.68
N THR A 260 -0.42 -14.53 5.39
CA THR A 260 -0.47 -15.87 4.81
C THR A 260 0.78 -16.22 3.99
N ARG A 261 1.48 -15.22 3.46
CA ARG A 261 2.56 -15.40 2.47
C ARG A 261 3.80 -14.61 2.86
N ALA A 262 4.96 -15.22 2.64
CA ALA A 262 6.25 -14.55 2.69
C ALA A 262 6.95 -14.69 1.32
N VAL A 263 7.46 -13.59 0.78
CA VAL A 263 8.20 -13.57 -0.48
C VAL A 263 9.69 -13.46 -0.17
N HIS A 264 10.48 -14.45 -0.58
CA HIS A 264 11.94 -14.42 -0.46
C HIS A 264 12.55 -14.76 -1.82
N GLY A 265 13.27 -13.81 -2.43
CA GLY A 265 13.98 -14.03 -3.70
C GLY A 265 13.08 -14.50 -4.86
N GLY A 266 11.83 -14.03 -4.93
CA GLY A 266 10.85 -14.44 -5.94
C GLY A 266 10.07 -15.72 -5.64
N LEU A 267 10.43 -16.48 -4.61
CA LEU A 267 9.62 -17.60 -4.12
C LEU A 267 8.60 -17.11 -3.07
N THR A 268 7.34 -17.50 -3.26
CA THR A 268 6.27 -17.30 -2.27
C THR A 268 6.13 -18.56 -1.42
N SER A 269 6.34 -18.44 -0.11
CA SER A 269 6.09 -19.51 0.87
C SER A 269 4.88 -19.17 1.74
N MET A 270 4.12 -20.17 2.16
CA MET A 270 3.04 -20.01 3.12
C MET A 270 3.65 -19.89 4.53
N CYS A 271 3.27 -18.84 5.29
CA CYS A 271 3.88 -18.53 6.59
C CYS A 271 2.87 -18.25 7.70
N SER A 272 1.60 -18.63 7.52
CA SER A 272 0.54 -18.33 8.49
C SER A 272 0.80 -18.90 9.89
N ASP A 273 1.59 -19.96 10.01
CA ASP A 273 2.04 -20.59 11.26
C ASP A 273 3.13 -19.78 11.99
N LYS A 274 3.83 -18.90 11.29
CA LYS A 274 4.95 -18.09 11.80
C LYS A 274 4.59 -16.61 11.97
N PHE A 275 3.34 -16.25 11.73
CA PHE A 275 2.88 -14.86 11.80
C PHE A 275 2.83 -14.37 13.26
N ALA A 276 3.67 -13.38 13.58
CA ALA A 276 3.81 -12.82 14.93
C ALA A 276 2.89 -11.61 15.21
N GLY A 277 2.03 -11.24 14.25
CA GLY A 277 1.16 -10.08 14.33
C GLY A 277 1.66 -8.88 13.51
N PHE A 278 0.74 -7.96 13.23
CA PHE A 278 1.04 -6.69 12.55
C PHE A 278 1.71 -5.69 13.48
N LEU A 279 2.47 -4.77 12.88
CA LEU A 279 3.09 -3.64 13.58
C LEU A 279 2.03 -2.61 13.98
N HIS A 280 2.34 -1.81 15.00
CA HIS A 280 1.46 -0.77 15.51
C HIS A 280 0.93 0.19 14.43
N PRO A 281 1.76 0.73 13.51
CA PRO A 281 1.26 1.66 12.49
C PRO A 281 0.18 1.04 11.61
N THR A 282 0.32 -0.23 11.24
CA THR A 282 -0.67 -0.96 10.44
C THR A 282 -1.99 -1.11 11.18
N VAL A 283 -1.94 -1.51 12.46
CA VAL A 283 -3.14 -1.66 13.32
C VAL A 283 -3.84 -0.32 13.52
N ALA A 284 -3.07 0.74 13.79
CA ALA A 284 -3.58 2.08 13.96
C ALA A 284 -4.19 2.64 12.67
N CYS A 285 -3.64 2.32 11.49
CA CYS A 285 -4.24 2.70 10.21
C CYS A 285 -5.63 2.06 10.00
N VAL A 286 -5.78 0.76 10.35
CA VAL A 286 -7.10 0.10 10.29
C VAL A 286 -8.07 0.80 11.22
N ALA A 287 -7.65 1.07 12.46
CA ALA A 287 -8.46 1.72 13.48
C ALA A 287 -8.92 3.12 13.04
N ALA A 288 -8.00 3.93 12.50
CA ALA A 288 -8.28 5.27 11.99
C ALA A 288 -9.29 5.26 10.83
N LEU A 289 -9.21 4.27 9.94
CA LEU A 289 -10.12 4.13 8.79
C LEU A 289 -11.46 3.48 9.14
N SER A 290 -11.54 2.75 10.26
CA SER A 290 -12.78 2.11 10.74
C SER A 290 -13.47 2.88 11.86
N ASP A 291 -13.01 4.11 12.16
CA ASP A 291 -13.49 4.94 13.28
C ASP A 291 -13.51 4.17 14.61
N SER A 292 -12.39 3.50 14.90
CA SER A 292 -12.22 2.65 16.07
C SER A 292 -10.98 3.07 16.85
N GLU A 293 -11.02 2.89 18.17
CA GLU A 293 -9.86 3.13 19.03
C GLU A 293 -9.04 1.85 19.23
N VAL A 294 -7.73 1.98 19.37
CA VAL A 294 -6.81 0.88 19.70
C VAL A 294 -5.80 1.33 20.77
N LEU A 295 -5.36 0.39 21.60
CA LEU A 295 -4.27 0.59 22.55
C LEU A 295 -2.92 0.52 21.84
N GLY A 296 -1.95 1.25 22.38
CA GLY A 296 -0.54 1.14 21.98
C GLY A 296 0.00 -0.28 22.21
N LEU A 297 0.97 -0.70 21.38
CA LEU A 297 1.61 -2.01 21.60
C LEU A 297 2.35 -2.08 22.94
N ASP A 298 2.82 -0.95 23.45
CA ASP A 298 3.43 -0.73 24.75
C ASP A 298 2.41 -0.86 25.91
N GLU A 299 1.15 -0.57 25.66
CA GLU A 299 0.06 -0.72 26.64
C GLU A 299 -0.47 -2.16 26.72
N LEU A 300 -0.18 -2.99 25.70
CA LEU A 300 -0.48 -4.42 25.67
C LEU A 300 0.61 -5.24 26.40
N SER A 301 0.75 -5.01 27.71
CA SER A 301 1.71 -5.75 28.53
C SER A 301 1.35 -7.25 28.63
N PRO A 302 2.33 -8.14 28.87
CA PRO A 302 2.06 -9.56 29.14
C PRO A 302 1.08 -9.77 30.29
N ASP A 303 1.12 -8.90 31.31
CA ASP A 303 0.21 -8.95 32.46
C ASP A 303 -1.24 -8.69 32.05
N LEU A 304 -1.48 -7.70 31.17
CA LEU A 304 -2.80 -7.43 30.64
C LEU A 304 -3.31 -8.59 29.77
N ILE A 305 -2.43 -9.21 28.97
CA ILE A 305 -2.78 -10.40 28.16
C ILE A 305 -3.16 -11.59 29.06
N ASN A 306 -2.44 -11.78 30.18
CA ASN A 306 -2.75 -12.82 31.16
C ASN A 306 -4.07 -12.53 31.90
N GLU A 307 -4.34 -11.26 32.23
CA GLU A 307 -5.60 -10.81 32.82
C GLU A 307 -6.77 -11.08 31.87
N ILE A 308 -6.62 -10.75 30.57
CA ILE A 308 -7.61 -11.05 29.53
C ILE A 308 -7.87 -12.56 29.42
N SER A 309 -6.81 -13.36 29.44
CA SER A 309 -6.90 -14.82 29.29
C SER A 309 -7.60 -15.50 30.47
N SER A 310 -7.52 -14.90 31.65
CA SER A 310 -8.16 -15.38 32.89
C SER A 310 -9.49 -14.71 33.21
N ALA A 311 -9.89 -13.69 32.43
CA ALA A 311 -11.08 -12.89 32.66
C ALA A 311 -12.37 -13.72 32.56
N THR A 312 -13.22 -13.61 33.59
CA THR A 312 -14.60 -14.08 33.55
C THR A 312 -15.43 -13.22 32.59
N GLU A 313 -16.60 -13.71 32.17
CA GLU A 313 -17.51 -12.97 31.29
C GLU A 313 -17.91 -11.59 31.85
N ASP A 314 -17.92 -11.44 33.18
CA ASP A 314 -18.20 -10.16 33.84
C ASP A 314 -17.01 -9.19 33.71
N ILE A 315 -15.77 -9.68 33.83
CA ILE A 315 -14.53 -8.90 33.68
C ILE A 315 -14.36 -8.46 32.21
N LYS A 316 -14.78 -9.30 31.25
CA LYS A 316 -14.80 -8.93 29.83
C LYS A 316 -15.68 -7.72 29.52
N ARG A 317 -16.63 -7.33 30.38
CA ARG A 317 -17.43 -6.11 30.16
C ARG A 317 -16.66 -4.82 30.46
N ASN A 318 -15.47 -4.90 31.03
CA ASN A 318 -14.62 -3.73 31.26
C ASN A 318 -14.22 -3.09 29.92
N PRO A 319 -14.48 -1.78 29.70
CA PRO A 319 -14.15 -1.09 28.45
C PRO A 319 -12.67 -1.20 28.05
N ARG A 320 -11.75 -1.15 29.02
CA ARG A 320 -10.31 -1.26 28.74
C ARG A 320 -9.93 -2.65 28.26
N ILE A 321 -10.56 -3.69 28.81
CA ILE A 321 -10.37 -5.08 28.39
C ILE A 321 -10.95 -5.30 26.99
N GLN A 322 -12.12 -4.72 26.70
CA GLN A 322 -12.69 -4.74 25.36
C GLN A 322 -11.80 -4.04 24.33
N LEU A 323 -11.22 -2.89 24.69
CA LEU A 323 -10.30 -2.16 23.83
C LEU A 323 -8.99 -2.93 23.58
N ALA A 324 -8.46 -3.57 24.63
CA ALA A 324 -7.29 -4.44 24.51
C ALA A 324 -7.57 -5.67 23.62
N LEU A 325 -8.73 -6.31 23.80
CA LEU A 325 -9.20 -7.41 22.95
C LEU A 325 -9.35 -6.96 21.50
N HIS A 326 -9.96 -5.80 21.24
CA HIS A 326 -10.08 -5.23 19.91
C HIS A 326 -8.71 -4.99 19.26
N SER A 327 -7.76 -4.43 20.02
CA SER A 327 -6.39 -4.18 19.56
C SER A 327 -5.64 -5.47 19.22
N LEU A 328 -5.78 -6.51 20.06
CA LEU A 328 -5.19 -7.84 19.82
C LEU A 328 -5.81 -8.53 18.60
N ARG A 329 -7.13 -8.43 18.42
CA ARG A 329 -7.83 -8.96 17.24
C ARG A 329 -7.29 -8.36 15.95
N LEU A 330 -7.14 -7.03 15.89
CA LEU A 330 -6.54 -6.36 14.73
C LEU A 330 -5.07 -6.72 14.54
N ARG A 331 -4.28 -6.79 15.61
CA ARG A 331 -2.86 -7.21 15.58
C ARG A 331 -2.68 -8.60 14.97
N TYR A 332 -3.55 -9.54 15.28
CA TYR A 332 -3.47 -10.92 14.75
C TYR A 332 -4.35 -11.18 13.52
N GLY A 333 -5.01 -10.15 12.98
CA GLY A 333 -5.75 -10.22 11.73
C GLY A 333 -7.18 -10.78 11.82
N CYS A 334 -7.78 -10.92 13.01
CA CYS A 334 -9.22 -11.16 13.13
C CYS A 334 -9.96 -9.81 13.00
N THR A 335 -10.50 -9.52 11.80
CA THR A 335 -11.30 -8.31 11.55
C THR A 335 -12.81 -8.55 11.62
N CYS A 336 -13.24 -9.81 11.76
CA CYS A 336 -14.66 -10.17 11.64
C CYS A 336 -15.50 -10.00 12.93
N GLY A 337 -14.86 -9.85 14.10
CA GLY A 337 -15.56 -9.71 15.40
C GLY A 337 -16.32 -10.96 15.88
N GLU A 338 -16.52 -11.97 15.02
CA GLU A 338 -17.28 -13.20 15.29
C GLU A 338 -16.38 -14.40 15.65
N CYS A 339 -15.07 -14.18 15.85
CA CYS A 339 -14.12 -15.22 16.27
C CYS A 339 -14.51 -15.76 17.66
N ILE A 340 -14.70 -17.08 17.82
CA ILE A 340 -14.95 -17.70 19.12
C ILE A 340 -13.68 -17.59 19.96
N GLY A 341 -13.80 -16.98 21.15
CA GLY A 341 -12.66 -16.76 22.05
C GLY A 341 -11.52 -15.98 21.40
N ASP A 342 -11.83 -15.10 20.45
CA ASP A 342 -10.92 -14.13 19.85
C ASP A 342 -9.86 -14.69 18.88
N PHE A 343 -9.75 -16.01 18.73
CA PHE A 343 -8.84 -16.65 17.77
C PHE A 343 -9.52 -17.64 16.81
N PHE A 344 -10.67 -18.21 17.19
CA PHE A 344 -11.27 -19.30 16.45
C PHE A 344 -12.30 -18.79 15.43
N SER A 345 -11.85 -18.53 14.20
CA SER A 345 -12.65 -17.83 13.18
C SER A 345 -13.95 -18.56 12.78
N PRO A 346 -14.98 -17.84 12.30
CA PRO A 346 -16.21 -18.46 11.78
C PRO A 346 -15.96 -19.49 10.66
N ARG A 347 -14.94 -19.25 9.81
CA ARG A 347 -14.53 -20.17 8.74
C ARG A 347 -13.95 -21.45 9.31
N MET A 348 -13.02 -21.35 10.26
CA MET A 348 -12.44 -22.52 10.93
C MET A 348 -13.50 -23.29 11.69
N ARG A 349 -14.40 -22.60 12.39
CA ARG A 349 -15.56 -23.22 13.04
C ARG A 349 -16.41 -24.03 12.07
N PHE A 350 -16.76 -23.43 10.92
CA PHE A 350 -17.54 -24.14 9.92
C PHE A 350 -16.78 -25.35 9.35
N ALA A 351 -15.49 -25.20 9.02
CA ALA A 351 -14.68 -26.29 8.48
C ALA A 351 -14.58 -27.46 9.46
N VAL A 352 -14.30 -27.18 10.74
CA VAL A 352 -14.18 -28.21 11.78
C VAL A 352 -15.53 -28.84 12.09
N LEU A 353 -16.61 -28.05 12.16
CA LEU A 353 -17.96 -28.58 12.34
C LEU A 353 -18.35 -29.53 11.20
N ARG A 354 -18.08 -29.13 9.95
CA ARG A 354 -18.30 -29.96 8.76
C ARG A 354 -17.46 -31.22 8.74
N ARG A 355 -16.39 -31.29 9.51
CA ARG A 355 -15.56 -32.47 9.63
C ARG A 355 -15.91 -33.35 10.83
N ALA A 356 -16.35 -32.75 11.94
CA ALA A 356 -16.64 -33.43 13.19
C ALA A 356 -17.78 -34.45 13.08
N GLU A 357 -18.91 -34.06 12.49
CA GLU A 357 -20.06 -34.98 12.38
C GLU A 357 -19.78 -36.13 11.40
N PRO A 358 -19.32 -35.88 10.14
CA PRO A 358 -19.02 -36.99 9.24
C PRO A 358 -17.89 -37.88 9.75
N GLN A 359 -16.89 -37.32 10.45
CA GLN A 359 -15.82 -38.13 11.03
C GLN A 359 -16.34 -39.04 12.14
N ARG A 360 -17.27 -38.56 12.97
CA ARG A 360 -17.91 -39.38 14.00
C ARG A 360 -18.62 -40.58 13.36
N ASP A 361 -19.40 -40.33 12.31
CA ASP A 361 -20.20 -41.36 11.65
C ASP A 361 -19.29 -42.38 10.92
N LEU A 362 -18.26 -41.90 10.19
CA LEU A 362 -17.26 -42.77 9.54
C LEU A 362 -16.50 -43.66 10.54
N MET A 363 -16.14 -43.12 11.70
CA MET A 363 -15.45 -43.91 12.73
C MET A 363 -16.38 -44.91 13.40
N GLN A 364 -17.67 -44.57 13.55
CA GLN A 364 -18.67 -45.51 14.04
C GLN A 364 -18.80 -46.70 13.08
N GLU A 365 -18.96 -46.44 11.78
CA GLU A 365 -19.03 -47.48 10.76
C GLU A 365 -17.76 -48.35 10.76
N SER A 366 -16.57 -47.73 10.73
CA SER A 366 -15.30 -48.46 10.75
C SER A 366 -15.12 -49.36 11.99
N PHE A 367 -15.55 -48.88 13.17
CA PHE A 367 -15.43 -49.63 14.41
C PHE A 367 -16.48 -50.74 14.58
N ASP A 368 -17.58 -50.67 13.85
CA ASP A 368 -18.61 -51.72 13.84
C ASP A 368 -18.35 -52.77 12.75
N GLU A 369 -17.69 -52.41 11.63
CA GLU A 369 -17.35 -53.32 10.53
C GLU A 369 -16.16 -54.25 10.85
N VAL A 370 -15.20 -53.81 11.68
CA VAL A 370 -14.01 -54.61 12.03
C VAL A 370 -14.19 -55.21 13.44
N PRO A 371 -14.47 -56.53 13.57
CA PRO A 371 -14.77 -57.14 14.86
C PRO A 371 -13.53 -57.24 15.77
N ASP A 372 -12.36 -57.45 15.17
CA ASP A 372 -11.10 -57.48 15.90
C ASP A 372 -10.61 -56.05 16.20
N GLY A 373 -10.36 -55.78 17.47
CA GLY A 373 -10.00 -54.43 17.87
C GLY A 373 -8.57 -54.03 17.53
N ALA A 374 -7.64 -54.98 17.34
CA ALA A 374 -6.28 -54.67 16.90
C ALA A 374 -6.27 -54.25 15.43
N ASP A 375 -6.96 -55.01 14.57
CA ASP A 375 -7.15 -54.67 13.16
C ASP A 375 -7.88 -53.34 12.99
N CYS A 376 -8.88 -53.09 13.84
CA CYS A 376 -9.62 -51.83 13.88
C CYS A 376 -8.74 -50.61 14.18
N VAL A 377 -7.81 -50.72 15.15
CA VAL A 377 -6.88 -49.64 15.50
C VAL A 377 -5.86 -49.43 14.38
N GLU A 378 -5.36 -50.49 13.76
CA GLU A 378 -4.43 -50.39 12.63
C GLU A 378 -5.09 -49.73 11.40
N HIS A 379 -6.34 -50.10 11.10
CA HIS A 379 -7.10 -49.50 10.01
C HIS A 379 -7.31 -47.99 10.18
N ASN A 380 -7.40 -47.51 11.43
CA ASN A 380 -7.65 -46.11 11.78
C ASN A 380 -6.40 -45.41 12.33
N ASP A 381 -5.18 -45.90 12.04
CA ASP A 381 -3.96 -45.37 12.67
C ASP A 381 -3.73 -43.88 12.38
N LYS A 382 -4.18 -43.39 11.21
CA LYS A 382 -4.12 -41.96 10.85
C LYS A 382 -5.01 -41.11 11.76
N GLU A 383 -6.24 -41.54 12.00
CA GLU A 383 -7.22 -40.87 12.86
C GLU A 383 -6.80 -40.94 14.34
N LEU A 384 -6.13 -42.03 14.73
CA LEU A 384 -5.66 -42.24 16.09
C LEU A 384 -4.26 -41.69 16.33
N TYR A 385 -3.61 -41.08 15.33
CA TYR A 385 -2.21 -40.64 15.36
C TYR A 385 -1.85 -39.80 16.61
N PHE A 386 -2.73 -38.88 17.00
CA PHE A 386 -2.51 -37.97 18.13
C PHE A 386 -2.73 -38.60 19.51
N LEU A 387 -3.17 -39.87 19.58
CA LEU A 387 -3.34 -40.56 20.85
C LEU A 387 -2.01 -41.12 21.38
N PRO A 388 -1.79 -41.10 22.70
CA PRO A 388 -0.67 -41.79 23.31
C PRO A 388 -0.68 -43.29 22.98
N ALA A 389 0.50 -43.89 22.80
CA ALA A 389 0.63 -45.32 22.48
C ALA A 389 -0.09 -46.23 23.50
N SER A 390 -0.04 -45.88 24.80
CA SER A 390 -0.77 -46.60 25.85
C SER A 390 -2.30 -46.57 25.66
N VAL A 391 -2.84 -45.48 25.13
CA VAL A 391 -4.27 -45.37 24.83
C VAL A 391 -4.62 -46.19 23.59
N LYS A 392 -3.78 -46.15 22.54
CA LYS A 392 -3.94 -47.00 21.34
C LYS A 392 -3.99 -48.49 21.71
N GLU A 393 -3.09 -48.96 22.58
CA GLU A 393 -3.12 -50.36 23.04
C GLU A 393 -4.40 -50.71 23.80
N ASN A 394 -4.91 -49.80 24.64
CA ASN A 394 -6.18 -50.00 25.32
C ASN A 394 -7.37 -50.04 24.35
N LEU A 395 -7.34 -49.25 23.27
CA LEU A 395 -8.38 -49.25 22.25
C LEU A 395 -8.47 -50.59 21.50
N LYS A 396 -7.37 -51.35 21.39
CA LYS A 396 -7.39 -52.68 20.75
C LYS A 396 -8.29 -53.67 21.48
N THR A 397 -8.31 -53.62 22.80
CA THR A 397 -9.05 -54.62 23.62
C THR A 397 -10.40 -54.11 24.13
N ASN A 398 -10.71 -52.82 23.96
CA ASN A 398 -11.84 -52.19 24.65
C ASN A 398 -12.79 -51.44 23.71
N LYS A 399 -13.95 -52.05 23.39
CA LYS A 399 -15.00 -51.41 22.56
C LYS A 399 -15.56 -50.14 23.20
N SER A 400 -15.70 -50.09 24.53
CA SER A 400 -16.19 -48.90 25.22
C SER A 400 -15.24 -47.71 25.06
N MET A 401 -13.92 -47.90 25.10
CA MET A 401 -12.98 -46.81 24.85
C MET A 401 -13.05 -46.27 23.42
N ARG A 402 -13.25 -47.16 22.45
CA ARG A 402 -13.46 -46.78 21.04
C ARG A 402 -14.72 -45.91 20.89
N GLN A 403 -15.81 -46.29 21.53
CA GLN A 403 -17.03 -45.47 21.55
C GLN A 403 -16.82 -44.14 22.28
N GLY A 404 -16.11 -44.14 23.40
CA GLY A 404 -15.77 -42.91 24.13
C GLY A 404 -14.99 -41.91 23.26
N PHE A 405 -14.03 -42.39 22.46
CA PHE A 405 -13.30 -41.56 21.49
C PHE A 405 -14.23 -40.95 20.43
N ILE A 406 -15.14 -41.74 19.86
CA ILE A 406 -16.14 -41.27 18.89
C ILE A 406 -17.04 -40.19 19.50
N ASN A 407 -17.50 -40.40 20.73
CA ASN A 407 -18.45 -39.49 21.39
C ASN A 407 -17.84 -38.11 21.64
N ILE A 408 -16.52 -38.02 21.87
CA ILE A 408 -15.81 -36.74 21.93
C ILE A 408 -15.96 -35.93 20.64
N CYS A 409 -15.98 -36.55 19.45
CA CYS A 409 -16.23 -35.83 18.19
C CYS A 409 -17.61 -35.15 18.19
N GLY A 410 -18.63 -35.83 18.73
CA GLY A 410 -19.97 -35.27 18.88
C GLY A 410 -20.01 -34.09 19.85
N TYR A 411 -19.38 -34.21 21.02
CA TYR A 411 -19.34 -33.10 21.98
C TYR A 411 -18.53 -31.90 21.47
N ILE A 412 -17.49 -32.13 20.66
CA ILE A 412 -16.76 -31.06 19.97
C ILE A 412 -17.68 -30.36 18.97
N ALA A 413 -18.43 -31.09 18.14
CA ALA A 413 -19.38 -30.50 17.20
C ALA A 413 -20.40 -29.61 17.93
N GLU A 414 -20.98 -30.10 19.02
CA GLU A 414 -21.96 -29.34 19.81
C GLU A 414 -21.36 -28.10 20.50
N CYS A 415 -20.09 -28.16 20.95
CA CYS A 415 -19.39 -26.95 21.41
C CYS A 415 -19.38 -25.89 20.32
N LEU A 416 -19.06 -26.27 19.08
CA LEU A 416 -18.93 -25.37 17.95
C LEU A 416 -20.28 -24.80 17.50
N GLU A 417 -21.35 -25.59 17.57
CA GLU A 417 -22.73 -25.14 17.32
C GLU A 417 -23.16 -24.09 18.35
N GLN A 418 -22.84 -24.31 19.63
CA GLN A 418 -23.11 -23.38 20.73
C GLN A 418 -22.18 -22.15 20.76
N LYS A 419 -21.34 -21.95 19.73
CA LYS A 419 -20.31 -20.90 19.66
C LYS A 419 -19.34 -20.92 20.86
N ARG A 420 -18.97 -22.10 21.36
CA ARG A 420 -18.00 -22.29 22.47
C ARG A 420 -16.73 -22.96 21.96
N ILE A 421 -15.59 -22.63 22.57
CA ILE A 421 -14.30 -23.26 22.26
C ILE A 421 -14.38 -24.74 22.64
N PRO A 422 -13.99 -25.70 21.78
CA PRO A 422 -14.00 -27.12 22.09
C PRO A 422 -12.81 -27.51 22.98
N ASN A 423 -12.72 -26.92 24.17
CA ASN A 423 -11.75 -27.27 25.20
C ASN A 423 -12.33 -28.29 26.17
N GLU A 424 -11.47 -28.91 26.98
CA GLU A 424 -11.86 -29.95 27.94
C GLU A 424 -12.99 -29.49 28.87
N ARG A 425 -12.91 -28.27 29.40
CA ARG A 425 -13.95 -27.69 30.27
C ARG A 425 -15.32 -27.62 29.58
N ASN A 426 -15.36 -27.15 28.33
CA ASN A 426 -16.61 -26.98 27.60
C ASN A 426 -17.18 -28.33 27.15
N VAL A 427 -16.35 -29.24 26.67
CA VAL A 427 -16.74 -30.62 26.30
C VAL A 427 -17.32 -31.35 27.52
N LEU A 428 -16.63 -31.31 28.66
CA LEU A 428 -17.13 -31.90 29.90
C LEU A 428 -18.43 -31.25 30.38
N SER A 429 -18.60 -29.94 30.18
CA SER A 429 -19.85 -29.26 30.54
C SER A 429 -21.04 -29.71 29.69
N ILE A 430 -20.81 -30.10 28.43
CA ILE A 430 -21.84 -30.64 27.55
C ILE A 430 -22.17 -32.08 27.96
N TYR A 431 -21.15 -32.91 28.13
CA TYR A 431 -21.28 -34.28 28.64
C TYR A 431 -22.11 -34.34 29.93
N GLN A 432 -21.85 -33.44 30.89
CA GLN A 432 -22.59 -33.38 32.16
C GLN A 432 -24.07 -32.95 32.00
N ARG A 433 -24.39 -32.17 30.97
CA ARG A 433 -25.75 -31.65 30.72
C ARG A 433 -26.66 -32.67 30.02
N GLN A 434 -26.11 -33.54 29.18
CA GLN A 434 -26.89 -34.51 28.40
C GLN A 434 -27.41 -35.70 29.22
N GLY A 435 -27.25 -35.68 30.54
CA GLY A 435 -27.56 -36.82 31.41
C GLY A 435 -26.46 -37.86 31.34
N SER A 436 -26.36 -38.71 32.37
CA SER A 436 -25.30 -39.71 32.47
C SER A 436 -25.38 -40.70 31.32
N GLU A 437 -24.56 -40.49 30.29
CA GLU A 437 -24.25 -41.46 29.24
C GLU A 437 -24.14 -42.86 29.85
N TRP A 438 -24.96 -43.79 29.36
CA TRP A 438 -24.99 -45.15 29.88
C TRP A 438 -24.77 -46.16 28.74
N PRO A 439 -23.71 -46.98 28.81
CA PRO A 439 -22.60 -46.93 29.79
C PRO A 439 -21.75 -45.65 29.63
N PRO A 440 -21.03 -45.19 30.68
CA PRO A 440 -20.28 -43.93 30.67
C PRO A 440 -18.95 -44.05 29.92
N VAL A 441 -19.03 -44.38 28.63
CA VAL A 441 -17.91 -44.72 27.76
C VAL A 441 -16.97 -43.54 27.53
N THR A 442 -17.50 -42.32 27.48
CA THR A 442 -16.71 -41.09 27.34
C THR A 442 -15.84 -40.86 28.57
N LYS A 443 -16.43 -40.99 29.77
CA LYS A 443 -15.70 -40.89 31.04
C LYS A 443 -14.58 -41.92 31.11
N TYR A 444 -14.87 -43.15 30.71
CA TYR A 444 -13.90 -44.24 30.74
C TYR A 444 -12.71 -44.03 29.78
N TYR A 445 -12.96 -43.45 28.59
CA TYR A 445 -11.90 -43.04 27.67
C TYR A 445 -10.98 -42.00 28.31
N LEU A 446 -11.54 -40.96 28.94
CA LEU A 446 -10.77 -39.89 29.59
C LEU A 446 -9.97 -40.40 30.79
N GLU A 447 -10.56 -41.21 31.67
CA GLU A 447 -9.89 -41.79 32.84
C GLU A 447 -8.72 -42.71 32.48
N ARG A 448 -8.72 -43.26 31.26
CA ARG A 448 -7.65 -44.14 30.75
C ARG A 448 -6.61 -43.42 29.90
N GLY A 449 -6.52 -42.10 30.03
CA GLY A 449 -5.49 -41.28 29.39
C GLY A 449 -5.85 -40.76 28.00
N GLY A 450 -7.06 -41.04 27.51
CA GLY A 450 -7.62 -40.36 26.36
C GLY A 450 -7.81 -38.87 26.64
N THR A 451 -7.61 -38.00 25.64
CA THR A 451 -7.74 -36.56 25.84
C THR A 451 -8.68 -35.95 24.80
N VAL A 452 -9.36 -34.87 25.19
CA VAL A 452 -10.13 -34.02 24.25
C VAL A 452 -9.21 -33.38 23.22
N ALA A 453 -8.01 -32.97 23.65
CA ALA A 453 -7.02 -32.34 22.79
C ALA A 453 -6.61 -33.23 21.61
N ALA A 454 -6.36 -34.53 21.83
CA ALA A 454 -6.01 -35.44 20.75
C ALA A 454 -7.10 -35.55 19.68
N VAL A 455 -8.36 -35.65 20.10
CA VAL A 455 -9.52 -35.71 19.18
C VAL A 455 -9.69 -34.38 18.44
N ALA A 456 -9.57 -33.26 19.14
CA ALA A 456 -9.66 -31.93 18.54
C ALA A 456 -8.55 -31.71 17.50
N THR A 457 -7.30 -32.10 17.79
CA THR A 457 -6.18 -31.99 16.86
C THR A 457 -6.41 -32.82 15.59
N MET A 458 -6.92 -34.04 15.73
CA MET A 458 -7.31 -34.87 14.57
C MET A 458 -8.35 -34.14 13.70
N LEU A 459 -9.39 -33.58 14.32
CA LEU A 459 -10.42 -32.85 13.59
C LEU A 459 -9.88 -31.57 12.94
N PHE A 460 -8.95 -30.86 13.58
CA PHE A 460 -8.29 -29.70 13.00
C PHE A 460 -7.43 -30.05 11.81
N GLU A 461 -6.62 -31.11 11.89
CA GLU A 461 -5.81 -31.58 10.74
C GLU A 461 -6.71 -31.94 9.56
N LYS A 462 -7.80 -32.65 9.82
CA LYS A 462 -8.79 -33.04 8.79
C LYS A 462 -9.58 -31.87 8.22
N ALA A 463 -9.68 -30.75 8.93
CA ALA A 463 -10.33 -29.53 8.46
C ALA A 463 -9.39 -28.60 7.66
N LEU A 464 -8.08 -28.83 7.76
CA LEU A 464 -7.03 -28.11 7.02
C LEU A 464 -6.68 -28.78 5.69
N GLN A 465 -7.06 -30.04 5.51
CA GLN A 465 -6.99 -30.80 4.25
C GLN A 465 -8.22 -30.49 3.39
#